data_AF-A0A8J8C1V7-F1
#
_entry.id   AF-A0A8J8C1V7-F1
#
_cell.length_a   1.000
_cell.length_b   1.000
_cell.length_c   1.000
_cell.angle_alpha   90.00
_cell.angle_beta   90.00
_cell.angle_gamma   90.00
#
_symmetry.space_group_name_H-M   'P 1'
#
loop_
_entity.id
_entity.type
_entity.pdbx_description
1 polymer ?
#
loop_
_entity_poly.entity_id
_entity_poly.type
_entity_poly.pdbx_seq_one_letter_code
_entity_poly.pdbx_strand_id
1 'polypeptide(L)'
;MSWIKHTGCTYHNQDTGYYCGAAADMMVLAEIGVPYSQLDQNDLYSSNHNHNQQPNWYSDPYGIRWTMNNRKPPGALGFVVYKPTTYEEGTRKIIDTIYEYNVAPIALVYGCMHWIVVAGVQTNVEPITDNYILEGFWIHNPVYHSPAPPPPHSASDGCGSGGITGTANEFVSQSYWEGNLFTGCNYDDPNGNLQYVSICDPKPPRVPPPLPEGIRFKGLPDRLLDPEQVISLSTASMERYRLDKDERVAPILQKDRVGEPQLVLRLDQPNTYYYILPWTTKEGATSLTAQIDARSGAFNSLQLREKSKSREFLSKKQAIARVEKQRFTMLKRRRTIVFYPGVTQPVPTLVWRPCWESWSPHLPFYQFTLGNDTVYVRVDGQVFTELTTKGRGA
;
A
#
# COMPACT_ATOMS: atom_id res chain seq x y z
N MET A 1 3.63 1.64 27.17
CA MET A 1 4.52 1.39 26.02
C MET A 1 3.63 0.96 24.87
N SER A 2 3.87 1.37 23.62
CA SER A 2 3.05 0.85 22.52
C SER A 2 3.23 -0.66 22.47
N TRP A 3 2.12 -1.36 22.31
CA TRP A 3 2.09 -2.79 22.09
C TRP A 3 2.10 -3.04 20.59
N ILE A 4 3.06 -3.84 20.13
CA ILE A 4 3.24 -4.19 18.72
C ILE A 4 3.23 -5.71 18.63
N LYS A 5 2.48 -6.23 17.66
CA LYS A 5 2.52 -7.65 17.31
C LYS A 5 2.68 -7.81 15.80
N HIS A 6 3.68 -8.59 15.42
CA HIS A 6 3.90 -9.07 14.06
C HIS A 6 3.64 -10.56 14.01
N THR A 7 3.02 -11.02 12.93
CA THR A 7 2.72 -12.44 12.74
C THR A 7 3.94 -13.21 12.25
N GLY A 8 4.89 -12.51 11.61
CA GLY A 8 6.08 -13.09 10.97
C GLY A 8 5.87 -13.39 9.49
N CYS A 9 4.71 -13.04 8.93
CA CYS A 9 4.42 -13.16 7.51
C CYS A 9 5.57 -12.57 6.69
N THR A 10 6.10 -13.37 5.78
CA THR A 10 7.15 -12.92 4.86
C THR A 10 6.50 -12.25 3.67
N TYR A 11 7.06 -11.13 3.23
CA TYR A 11 6.56 -10.38 2.08
C TYR A 11 6.75 -11.17 0.77
N HIS A 12 5.87 -11.02 -0.22
CA HIS A 12 6.14 -11.39 -1.61
C HIS A 12 5.49 -10.38 -2.56
N ASN A 13 6.18 -10.03 -3.66
CA ASN A 13 5.60 -9.19 -4.70
C ASN A 13 4.70 -9.99 -5.63
N GLN A 14 3.72 -9.33 -6.25
CA GLN A 14 2.91 -9.92 -7.30
C GLN A 14 3.70 -10.09 -8.60
N ASP A 15 3.36 -11.14 -9.36
CA ASP A 15 4.03 -11.46 -10.63
C ASP A 15 3.59 -10.55 -11.80
N THR A 16 2.39 -9.98 -11.69
CA THR A 16 1.81 -9.12 -12.72
C THR A 16 0.84 -8.13 -12.08
N GLY A 17 0.44 -7.10 -12.83
CA GLY A 17 -0.36 -5.96 -12.35
C GLY A 17 -1.74 -6.29 -11.76
N TYR A 18 -2.19 -7.55 -11.88
CA TYR A 18 -3.51 -8.01 -11.45
C TYR A 18 -3.48 -9.24 -10.51
N TYR A 19 -2.30 -9.59 -9.98
CA TYR A 19 -2.08 -10.78 -9.13
C TYR A 19 -2.05 -10.46 -7.63
N CYS A 20 -2.55 -9.30 -7.18
CA CYS A 20 -2.48 -8.94 -5.77
C CYS A 20 -3.12 -9.98 -4.84
N GLY A 21 -4.23 -10.60 -5.25
CA GLY A 21 -4.90 -11.67 -4.50
C GLY A 21 -4.04 -12.93 -4.41
N ALA A 22 -3.43 -13.36 -5.51
CA ALA A 22 -2.57 -14.56 -5.53
C ALA A 22 -1.27 -14.35 -4.74
N ALA A 23 -0.69 -13.15 -4.79
CA ALA A 23 0.45 -12.78 -3.96
C ALA A 23 0.09 -12.76 -2.47
N ALA A 24 -1.10 -12.26 -2.12
CA ALA A 24 -1.61 -12.30 -0.76
C ALA A 24 -1.84 -13.74 -0.27
N ASP A 25 -2.43 -14.61 -1.10
CA ASP A 25 -2.56 -16.04 -0.79
C ASP A 25 -1.21 -16.68 -0.52
N MET A 26 -0.23 -16.46 -1.40
CA MET A 26 1.11 -17.01 -1.28
C MET A 26 1.77 -16.62 0.05
N MET A 27 1.72 -15.34 0.42
CA MET A 27 2.28 -14.84 1.68
C MET A 27 1.66 -15.52 2.90
N VAL A 28 0.33 -15.58 2.97
CA VAL A 28 -0.39 -16.11 4.15
C VAL A 28 -0.34 -17.65 4.20
N LEU A 29 -0.42 -18.34 3.05
CA LEU A 29 -0.25 -19.80 2.98
C LEU A 29 1.15 -20.22 3.43
N ALA A 30 2.18 -19.47 3.03
CA ALA A 30 3.54 -19.74 3.47
C ALA A 30 3.72 -19.53 4.97
N GLU A 31 3.13 -18.44 5.52
CA GLU A 31 3.13 -18.17 6.96
C GLU A 31 2.54 -19.33 7.77
N ILE A 32 1.45 -19.94 7.30
CA ILE A 32 0.81 -21.07 7.99
C ILE A 32 1.43 -22.43 7.67
N GLY A 33 2.57 -22.47 6.95
CA GLY A 33 3.39 -23.66 6.78
C GLY A 33 3.31 -24.37 5.42
N VAL A 34 2.68 -23.77 4.40
CA VAL A 34 2.78 -24.31 3.03
C VAL A 34 4.16 -23.96 2.45
N PRO A 35 4.96 -24.94 1.99
CA PRO A 35 6.27 -24.64 1.40
C PRO A 35 6.14 -23.75 0.15
N TYR A 36 6.97 -22.71 0.03
CA TYR A 36 7.00 -21.85 -1.16
C TYR A 36 7.20 -22.61 -2.48
N SER A 37 7.89 -23.76 -2.46
CA SER A 37 8.04 -24.62 -3.63
C SER A 37 6.72 -25.22 -4.14
N GLN A 38 5.63 -25.09 -3.38
CA GLN A 38 4.28 -25.52 -3.74
C GLN A 38 3.33 -24.33 -4.02
N LEU A 39 3.86 -23.10 -3.98
CA LEU A 39 3.10 -21.89 -4.21
C LEU A 39 3.56 -21.26 -5.52
N ASP A 40 2.67 -21.20 -6.49
CA ASP A 40 2.87 -20.52 -7.78
C ASP A 40 1.73 -19.52 -7.99
N GLN A 41 2.04 -18.25 -8.27
CA GLN A 41 0.98 -17.23 -8.35
C GLN A 41 0.06 -17.42 -9.56
N ASN A 42 0.49 -18.07 -10.66
CA ASN A 42 -0.42 -18.35 -11.78
C ASN A 42 -1.46 -19.40 -11.38
N ASP A 43 -1.03 -20.44 -10.68
CA ASP A 43 -1.90 -21.47 -10.13
C ASP A 43 -2.84 -20.93 -9.05
N LEU A 44 -2.32 -20.12 -8.11
CA LEU A 44 -3.14 -19.44 -7.08
C LEU A 44 -4.13 -18.44 -7.70
N TYR A 45 -3.70 -17.67 -8.70
CA TYR A 45 -4.60 -16.78 -9.45
C TYR A 45 -5.69 -17.57 -10.18
N SER A 46 -5.32 -18.64 -10.89
CA SER A 46 -6.30 -19.49 -11.60
C SER A 46 -7.30 -20.11 -10.62
N SER A 47 -6.82 -20.55 -9.47
CA SER A 47 -7.61 -21.04 -8.35
C SER A 47 -8.60 -19.99 -7.85
N ASN A 48 -8.14 -18.76 -7.58
CA ASN A 48 -9.02 -17.65 -7.18
C ASN A 48 -10.08 -17.37 -8.23
N HIS A 49 -9.62 -17.13 -9.47
CA HIS A 49 -10.45 -16.67 -10.56
C HIS A 49 -11.56 -17.66 -10.92
N ASN A 50 -11.24 -18.96 -10.94
CA ASN A 50 -12.19 -20.03 -11.24
C ASN A 50 -13.27 -20.21 -10.16
N HIS A 51 -13.07 -19.64 -8.97
CA HIS A 51 -14.00 -19.73 -7.84
C HIS A 51 -14.59 -18.38 -7.43
N ASN A 52 -14.37 -17.33 -8.25
CA ASN A 52 -15.04 -16.05 -8.09
C ASN A 52 -16.56 -16.24 -8.11
N GLN A 53 -17.26 -15.53 -7.23
CA GLN A 53 -18.73 -15.46 -7.22
C GLN A 53 -19.23 -14.26 -8.03
N GLN A 54 -18.40 -13.24 -8.21
CA GLN A 54 -18.72 -12.05 -8.99
C GLN A 54 -17.99 -12.04 -10.35
N PRO A 55 -18.70 -11.77 -11.46
CA PRO A 55 -18.06 -11.65 -12.77
C PRO A 55 -17.19 -10.39 -12.84
N ASN A 56 -16.19 -10.40 -13.73
CA ASN A 56 -15.26 -9.29 -13.98
C ASN A 56 -14.36 -8.89 -12.80
N TRP A 57 -14.19 -9.79 -11.83
CA TRP A 57 -13.14 -9.70 -10.82
C TRP A 57 -11.92 -10.50 -11.24
N TYR A 58 -10.74 -10.03 -10.86
CA TYR A 58 -9.51 -10.79 -10.99
C TYR A 58 -9.49 -11.87 -9.92
N SER A 59 -9.41 -11.46 -8.64
CA SER A 59 -9.66 -12.32 -7.48
C SER A 59 -10.73 -11.67 -6.60
N ASP A 60 -11.89 -12.30 -6.49
CA ASP A 60 -12.93 -11.86 -5.57
C ASP A 60 -12.76 -12.49 -4.17
N PRO A 61 -13.44 -11.95 -3.14
CA PRO A 61 -13.28 -12.43 -1.76
C PRO A 61 -13.54 -13.93 -1.59
N TYR A 62 -14.50 -14.50 -2.33
CA TYR A 62 -14.84 -15.91 -2.21
C TYR A 62 -13.89 -16.81 -3.00
N GLY A 63 -13.34 -16.34 -4.11
CA GLY A 63 -12.22 -16.98 -4.81
C GLY A 63 -11.01 -17.13 -3.91
N ILE A 64 -10.59 -16.04 -3.25
CA ILE A 64 -9.49 -16.04 -2.27
C ILE A 64 -9.81 -16.99 -1.11
N ARG A 65 -11.00 -16.88 -0.51
CA ARG A 65 -11.43 -17.80 0.56
C ARG A 65 -11.35 -19.27 0.12
N TRP A 66 -11.76 -19.59 -1.10
CA TRP A 66 -11.71 -20.94 -1.63
C TRP A 66 -10.25 -21.43 -1.69
N THR A 67 -9.38 -20.65 -2.32
CA THR A 67 -7.96 -20.98 -2.50
C THR A 67 -7.28 -21.19 -1.15
N MET A 68 -7.45 -20.24 -0.23
CA MET A 68 -6.89 -20.32 1.12
C MET A 68 -7.31 -21.61 1.84
N ASN A 69 -8.60 -21.97 1.80
CA ASN A 69 -9.08 -23.18 2.47
C ASN A 69 -8.69 -24.48 1.78
N ASN A 70 -8.56 -24.48 0.45
CA ASN A 70 -8.16 -25.65 -0.32
C ASN A 70 -6.65 -25.93 -0.23
N ARG A 71 -5.83 -24.88 -0.03
CA ARG A 71 -4.36 -24.98 -0.01
C ARG A 71 -3.73 -24.98 1.37
N LYS A 72 -4.47 -24.62 2.43
CA LYS A 72 -3.93 -24.66 3.81
C LYS A 72 -3.48 -26.06 4.21
N PRO A 73 -2.49 -26.19 5.11
CA PRO A 73 -2.08 -27.50 5.59
C PRO A 73 -3.17 -28.15 6.45
N PRO A 74 -3.18 -29.50 6.56
CA PRO A 74 -4.06 -30.20 7.48
C PRO A 74 -3.91 -29.68 8.91
N GLY A 75 -5.03 -29.48 9.60
CA GLY A 75 -5.04 -28.96 10.98
C GLY A 75 -4.98 -27.43 11.10
N ALA A 76 -4.61 -26.68 10.05
CA ALA A 76 -4.75 -25.23 10.05
C ALA A 76 -6.22 -24.81 10.12
N LEU A 77 -6.50 -23.69 10.81
CA LEU A 77 -7.84 -23.11 10.86
C LEU A 77 -8.31 -22.71 9.45
N GLY A 78 -9.62 -22.81 9.22
CA GLY A 78 -10.21 -22.34 7.97
C GLY A 78 -10.27 -20.81 7.90
N PHE A 79 -10.42 -20.29 6.69
CA PHE A 79 -10.58 -18.86 6.43
C PHE A 79 -12.03 -18.54 6.03
N VAL A 80 -12.50 -17.36 6.40
CA VAL A 80 -13.82 -16.85 6.00
C VAL A 80 -13.69 -15.51 5.30
N VAL A 81 -14.70 -15.17 4.48
CA VAL A 81 -14.91 -13.78 4.05
C VAL A 81 -15.62 -13.07 5.19
N TYR A 82 -14.95 -12.14 5.85
CA TYR A 82 -15.55 -11.22 6.80
C TYR A 82 -15.77 -9.88 6.11
N LYS A 83 -17.00 -9.37 6.13
CA LYS A 83 -17.42 -8.21 5.33
C LYS A 83 -18.48 -7.36 6.03
N PRO A 84 -18.22 -6.87 7.25
CA PRO A 84 -19.16 -6.03 7.98
C PRO A 84 -19.40 -4.71 7.23
N THR A 85 -20.49 -4.04 7.56
CA THR A 85 -20.89 -2.77 6.94
C THR A 85 -20.34 -1.54 7.68
N THR A 86 -19.48 -1.74 8.67
CA THR A 86 -18.82 -0.67 9.43
C THR A 86 -17.31 -0.86 9.45
N TYR A 87 -16.60 0.26 9.45
CA TYR A 87 -15.15 0.30 9.48
C TYR A 87 -14.60 -0.29 10.77
N GLU A 88 -15.21 0.05 11.90
CA GLU A 88 -14.78 -0.33 13.24
C GLU A 88 -14.85 -1.85 13.42
N GLU A 89 -15.91 -2.49 12.92
CA GLU A 89 -16.07 -3.94 12.99
C GLU A 89 -15.08 -4.66 12.07
N GLY A 90 -14.87 -4.16 10.84
CA GLY A 90 -13.90 -4.74 9.92
C GLY A 90 -12.46 -4.65 10.46
N THR A 91 -12.10 -3.48 11.00
CA THR A 91 -10.79 -3.24 11.61
C THR A 91 -10.59 -4.07 12.87
N ARG A 92 -11.60 -4.16 13.73
CA ARG A 92 -11.60 -5.03 14.92
C ARG A 92 -11.30 -6.48 14.56
N LYS A 93 -11.89 -6.99 13.47
CA LYS A 93 -11.65 -8.36 13.02
C LYS A 93 -10.19 -8.60 12.65
N ILE A 94 -9.59 -7.68 11.89
CA ILE A 94 -8.17 -7.76 11.51
C ILE A 94 -7.26 -7.82 12.76
N ILE A 95 -7.55 -6.97 13.76
CA ILE A 95 -6.81 -6.94 15.03
C ILE A 95 -6.95 -8.26 15.78
N ASP A 96 -8.19 -8.78 15.90
CA ASP A 96 -8.45 -10.06 16.57
C ASP A 96 -7.72 -11.22 15.89
N THR A 97 -7.71 -11.25 14.56
CA THR A 97 -7.01 -12.29 13.79
C THR A 97 -5.52 -12.32 14.11
N ILE A 98 -4.85 -11.16 14.11
CA ILE A 98 -3.44 -11.06 14.45
C ILE A 98 -3.20 -11.37 15.94
N TYR A 99 -4.05 -10.84 16.82
CA TYR A 99 -3.94 -11.01 18.26
C TYR A 99 -4.09 -12.47 18.69
N GLU A 100 -5.20 -13.12 18.33
CA GLU A 100 -5.52 -14.47 18.81
C GLU A 100 -4.83 -15.56 18.02
N TYR A 101 -4.79 -15.44 16.69
CA TYR A 101 -4.38 -16.55 15.83
C TYR A 101 -2.95 -16.44 15.35
N ASN A 102 -2.32 -15.26 15.49
CA ASN A 102 -0.97 -15.00 14.98
C ASN A 102 -0.84 -15.34 13.49
N VAL A 103 -1.87 -14.98 12.72
CA VAL A 103 -1.92 -15.14 11.25
C VAL A 103 -2.28 -13.80 10.64
N ALA A 104 -1.65 -13.45 9.52
CA ALA A 104 -1.91 -12.21 8.82
C ALA A 104 -3.23 -12.31 8.02
N PRO A 105 -4.21 -11.42 8.23
CA PRO A 105 -5.39 -11.34 7.39
C PRO A 105 -5.07 -10.67 6.04
N ILE A 106 -5.83 -11.04 5.02
CA ILE A 106 -5.80 -10.42 3.69
C ILE A 106 -6.93 -9.38 3.63
N ALA A 107 -6.63 -8.13 3.30
CA ALA A 107 -7.61 -7.03 3.29
C ALA A 107 -7.81 -6.46 1.89
N LEU A 108 -9.06 -6.18 1.53
CA LEU A 108 -9.43 -5.51 0.30
C LEU A 108 -9.42 -3.99 0.51
N VAL A 109 -8.57 -3.30 -0.23
CA VAL A 109 -8.36 -1.85 -0.08
C VAL A 109 -8.68 -1.08 -1.36
N TYR A 110 -8.68 0.25 -1.24
CA TYR A 110 -8.95 1.21 -2.32
C TYR A 110 -10.29 1.00 -3.01
N GLY A 111 -11.34 0.66 -2.25
CA GLY A 111 -12.70 0.53 -2.81
C GLY A 111 -12.86 -0.65 -3.78
N CYS A 112 -12.60 -1.87 -3.31
CA CYS A 112 -12.63 -3.14 -4.08
C CYS A 112 -11.45 -3.37 -5.04
N MET A 113 -10.44 -2.51 -5.07
CA MET A 113 -9.48 -2.56 -6.18
C MET A 113 -8.31 -3.51 -5.94
N HIS A 114 -7.75 -3.56 -4.73
CA HIS A 114 -6.45 -4.18 -4.49
C HIS A 114 -6.43 -4.99 -3.19
N TRP A 115 -5.70 -6.11 -3.17
CA TRP A 115 -5.51 -6.96 -2.00
C TRP A 115 -4.14 -6.73 -1.37
N ILE A 116 -4.11 -6.60 -0.05
CA ILE A 116 -2.88 -6.47 0.75
C ILE A 116 -2.91 -7.44 1.93
N VAL A 117 -1.75 -7.71 2.53
CA VAL A 117 -1.64 -8.53 3.74
C VAL A 117 -1.34 -7.62 4.94
N VAL A 118 -2.04 -7.81 6.06
CA VAL A 118 -1.81 -7.07 7.30
C VAL A 118 -0.92 -7.92 8.23
N ALA A 119 0.40 -7.74 8.14
CA ALA A 119 1.40 -8.56 8.82
C ALA A 119 1.66 -8.13 10.28
N GLY A 120 1.07 -7.04 10.75
CA GLY A 120 1.18 -6.63 12.13
C GLY A 120 0.25 -5.50 12.52
N VAL A 121 0.12 -5.31 13.82
CA VAL A 121 -0.73 -4.30 14.45
C VAL A 121 0.04 -3.57 15.54
N GLN A 122 -0.22 -2.28 15.68
CA GLN A 122 0.33 -1.45 16.73
C GLN A 122 -0.76 -0.67 17.45
N THR A 123 -0.71 -0.72 18.78
CA THR A 123 -1.70 -0.09 19.67
C THR A 123 -1.00 0.56 20.86
N ASN A 124 -1.68 1.45 21.56
CA ASN A 124 -1.12 2.10 22.76
C ASN A 124 -0.96 1.14 23.96
N VAL A 125 -1.78 0.07 24.02
CA VAL A 125 -1.80 -1.00 25.02
C VAL A 125 -2.32 -2.29 24.38
N GLU A 126 -2.05 -3.45 24.97
CA GLU A 126 -2.56 -4.74 24.46
C GLU A 126 -4.10 -4.70 24.21
N PRO A 127 -4.59 -5.19 23.05
CA PRO A 127 -5.97 -4.98 22.59
C PRO A 127 -7.00 -5.90 23.28
N ILE A 128 -6.76 -6.28 24.53
CA ILE A 128 -7.72 -7.00 25.39
C ILE A 128 -8.46 -6.09 26.37
N THR A 129 -8.07 -4.82 26.42
CA THR A 129 -8.69 -3.81 27.30
C THR A 129 -9.75 -3.03 26.53
N ASP A 130 -10.83 -2.62 27.19
CA ASP A 130 -11.95 -1.90 26.55
C ASP A 130 -11.60 -0.49 26.01
N ASN A 131 -10.37 -0.01 26.21
CA ASN A 131 -9.96 1.36 25.90
C ASN A 131 -8.64 1.45 25.12
N TYR A 132 -8.30 0.45 24.31
CA TYR A 132 -7.12 0.55 23.46
C TYR A 132 -7.37 1.46 22.25
N ILE A 133 -6.30 2.10 21.79
CA ILE A 133 -6.25 2.94 20.60
C ILE A 133 -5.42 2.18 19.58
N LEU A 134 -5.96 2.03 18.37
CA LEU A 134 -5.18 1.60 17.22
C LEU A 134 -4.27 2.75 16.79
N GLU A 135 -2.96 2.55 16.86
CA GLU A 135 -2.00 3.52 16.35
C GLU A 135 -1.79 3.29 14.84
N GLY A 136 -1.73 2.03 14.41
CA GLY A 136 -1.62 1.69 13.00
C GLY A 136 -1.45 0.20 12.72
N PHE A 137 -1.28 -0.10 11.44
CA PHE A 137 -0.99 -1.44 10.94
C PHE A 137 0.35 -1.49 10.24
N TRP A 138 0.93 -2.68 10.22
CA TRP A 138 2.05 -3.01 9.35
C TRP A 138 1.56 -3.90 8.22
N ILE A 139 1.75 -3.45 6.99
CA ILE A 139 1.18 -4.08 5.80
C ILE A 139 2.27 -4.55 4.82
N HIS A 140 1.90 -5.52 4.02
CA HIS A 140 2.59 -5.95 2.82
C HIS A 140 1.69 -5.62 1.63
N ASN A 141 2.15 -4.67 0.82
CA ASN A 141 1.47 -4.29 -0.40
C ASN A 141 2.21 -4.96 -1.57
N PRO A 142 1.61 -5.98 -2.21
CA PRO A 142 2.31 -6.85 -3.16
C PRO A 142 2.66 -6.14 -4.47
N VAL A 143 2.28 -4.88 -4.66
CA VAL A 143 2.55 -4.11 -5.87
C VAL A 143 4.00 -4.23 -6.35
N TYR A 144 4.14 -4.37 -7.66
CA TYR A 144 5.41 -4.57 -8.33
C TYR A 144 6.01 -3.27 -8.88
N HIS A 145 7.24 -2.95 -8.48
CA HIS A 145 7.91 -1.67 -8.74
C HIS A 145 8.96 -1.70 -9.87
N SER A 146 9.07 -2.81 -10.60
CA SER A 146 10.09 -2.96 -11.64
C SER A 146 9.49 -3.03 -13.05
N PRO A 147 10.23 -2.58 -14.08
CA PRO A 147 9.80 -2.72 -15.48
C PRO A 147 10.17 -4.08 -16.09
N ALA A 148 11.12 -4.81 -15.47
CA ALA A 148 11.42 -6.18 -15.86
C ALA A 148 10.30 -7.11 -15.37
N PRO A 149 10.01 -8.26 -16.01
CA PRO A 149 9.16 -9.26 -15.38
C PRO A 149 9.80 -9.73 -14.05
N PRO A 150 9.00 -10.04 -13.02
CA PRO A 150 9.53 -10.64 -11.81
C PRO A 150 10.25 -11.96 -12.13
N PRO A 151 11.36 -12.26 -11.42
CA PRO A 151 12.01 -13.55 -11.57
C PRO A 151 11.06 -14.67 -11.13
N PRO A 152 11.16 -15.89 -11.69
CA PRO A 152 10.35 -17.02 -11.26
C PRO A 152 10.50 -17.29 -9.75
N HIS A 153 9.37 -17.48 -9.07
CA HIS A 153 9.33 -17.73 -7.63
C HIS A 153 10.00 -19.05 -7.24
N SER A 154 10.77 -19.04 -6.16
CA SER A 154 11.28 -20.27 -5.55
C SER A 154 11.42 -20.10 -4.04
N ALA A 155 11.48 -21.20 -3.28
CA ALA A 155 11.70 -21.13 -1.82
C ALA A 155 13.01 -20.42 -1.40
N SER A 156 13.90 -20.14 -2.36
CA SER A 156 15.16 -19.43 -2.18
C SER A 156 15.23 -18.07 -2.88
N ASP A 157 14.18 -17.64 -3.59
CA ASP A 157 14.27 -16.41 -4.36
C ASP A 157 14.11 -15.17 -3.47
N GLY A 158 15.04 -14.22 -3.60
CA GLY A 158 15.02 -12.94 -2.87
C GLY A 158 13.89 -12.00 -3.29
N CYS A 159 12.88 -12.48 -4.02
CA CYS A 159 11.66 -11.71 -4.27
C CYS A 159 10.83 -11.58 -2.96
N GLY A 160 10.98 -12.56 -2.05
CA GLY A 160 10.28 -12.64 -0.78
C GLY A 160 10.85 -11.78 0.37
N SER A 161 11.96 -11.08 0.15
CA SER A 161 12.59 -10.29 1.22
C SER A 161 12.09 -8.84 1.28
N GLY A 162 11.17 -8.44 0.39
CA GLY A 162 10.74 -7.04 0.30
C GLY A 162 11.75 -6.15 -0.40
N GLY A 163 12.53 -6.74 -1.32
CA GLY A 163 13.62 -6.08 -2.02
C GLY A 163 13.20 -4.90 -2.88
N ILE A 164 14.06 -4.54 -3.83
CA ILE A 164 13.89 -3.37 -4.70
C ILE A 164 12.58 -3.32 -5.52
N THR A 165 11.78 -4.38 -5.54
CA THR A 165 10.64 -4.54 -6.44
C THR A 165 9.27 -4.49 -5.75
N GLY A 166 9.20 -4.25 -4.44
CA GLY A 166 7.97 -4.37 -3.66
C GLY A 166 7.78 -3.40 -2.49
N THR A 167 6.66 -3.52 -1.76
CA THR A 167 6.36 -2.73 -0.56
C THR A 167 6.15 -3.63 0.67
N ALA A 168 7.25 -4.04 1.29
CA ALA A 168 7.23 -4.79 2.54
C ALA A 168 7.22 -3.86 3.76
N ASN A 169 6.62 -4.33 4.86
CA ASN A 169 6.62 -3.67 6.17
C ASN A 169 6.28 -2.18 6.11
N GLU A 170 5.26 -1.79 5.33
CA GLU A 170 4.75 -0.42 5.35
C GLU A 170 3.93 -0.22 6.62
N PHE A 171 4.30 0.76 7.44
CA PHE A 171 3.47 1.18 8.57
C PHE A 171 2.44 2.19 8.08
N VAL A 172 1.17 2.02 8.43
CA VAL A 172 0.07 2.91 8.08
C VAL A 172 -0.68 3.30 9.35
N SER A 173 -0.86 4.61 9.58
CA SER A 173 -1.60 5.09 10.75
C SER A 173 -3.08 4.72 10.67
N GLN A 174 -3.78 4.68 11.81
CA GLN A 174 -5.23 4.43 11.83
C GLN A 174 -5.99 5.40 10.90
N SER A 175 -5.64 6.69 10.95
CA SER A 175 -6.28 7.71 10.12
C SER A 175 -6.10 7.46 8.61
N TYR A 176 -4.91 6.99 8.20
CA TYR A 176 -4.67 6.65 6.81
C TYR A 176 -5.36 5.36 6.40
N TRP A 177 -5.35 4.36 7.29
CA TRP A 177 -6.06 3.10 7.12
C TRP A 177 -7.56 3.34 6.84
N GLU A 178 -8.23 4.11 7.71
CA GLU A 178 -9.66 4.44 7.59
C GLU A 178 -9.97 5.27 6.34
N GLY A 179 -9.26 6.38 6.16
CA GLY A 179 -9.63 7.36 5.15
C GLY A 179 -9.21 6.99 3.72
N ASN A 180 -8.26 6.06 3.56
CA ASN A 180 -7.57 5.89 2.27
C ASN A 180 -7.38 4.44 1.83
N LEU A 181 -7.07 3.52 2.74
CA LEU A 181 -6.85 2.12 2.40
C LEU A 181 -8.16 1.33 2.52
N PHE A 182 -8.66 1.17 3.73
CA PHE A 182 -9.79 0.32 4.06
C PHE A 182 -11.10 1.10 4.02
N THR A 183 -11.37 1.69 2.85
CA THR A 183 -12.49 2.61 2.59
C THR A 183 -13.82 1.90 2.34
N GLY A 184 -13.84 0.58 2.47
CA GLY A 184 -15.00 -0.27 2.17
C GLY A 184 -15.35 -0.29 0.69
N CYS A 185 -16.15 -1.27 0.28
CA CYS A 185 -16.71 -1.30 -1.05
C CYS A 185 -18.02 -2.08 -1.11
N ASN A 186 -18.89 -1.72 -2.04
CA ASN A 186 -20.12 -2.45 -2.27
C ASN A 186 -19.81 -3.71 -3.09
N TYR A 187 -19.64 -4.84 -2.40
CA TYR A 187 -19.35 -6.13 -3.00
C TYR A 187 -20.66 -6.86 -3.37
N ASP A 188 -21.51 -7.13 -2.38
CA ASP A 188 -22.78 -7.84 -2.56
C ASP A 188 -23.87 -7.48 -1.52
N ASP A 189 -23.73 -6.37 -0.80
CA ASP A 189 -24.76 -5.92 0.13
C ASP A 189 -26.04 -5.52 -0.63
N PRO A 190 -27.22 -6.11 -0.32
CA PRO A 190 -28.45 -5.85 -1.07
C PRO A 190 -28.97 -4.42 -0.93
N ASN A 191 -28.55 -3.69 0.12
CA ASN A 191 -28.91 -2.28 0.32
C ASN A 191 -27.86 -1.34 -0.29
N GLY A 192 -26.80 -1.89 -0.88
CA GLY A 192 -25.70 -1.14 -1.46
C GLY A 192 -24.77 -0.49 -0.42
N ASN A 193 -24.79 -0.97 0.82
CA ASN A 193 -23.87 -0.49 1.85
C ASN A 193 -22.41 -0.83 1.49
N LEU A 194 -21.49 0.01 1.95
CA LEU A 194 -20.07 -0.31 1.87
C LEU A 194 -19.76 -1.48 2.83
N GLN A 195 -18.99 -2.45 2.34
CA GLN A 195 -18.52 -3.60 3.10
C GLN A 195 -16.99 -3.52 3.27
N TYR A 196 -16.51 -3.77 4.47
CA TYR A 196 -15.10 -3.70 4.84
C TYR A 196 -14.53 -5.11 4.82
N VAL A 197 -14.01 -5.52 3.66
CA VAL A 197 -13.79 -6.94 3.34
C VAL A 197 -12.38 -7.41 3.71
N SER A 198 -12.31 -8.50 4.47
CA SER A 198 -11.08 -9.23 4.77
C SER A 198 -11.26 -10.75 4.71
N ILE A 199 -10.18 -11.45 4.37
CA ILE A 199 -10.07 -12.91 4.50
C ILE A 199 -9.25 -13.20 5.76
N CYS A 200 -9.87 -13.87 6.72
CA CYS A 200 -9.38 -13.97 8.09
C CYS A 200 -9.89 -15.22 8.78
N ASP A 201 -9.55 -15.40 10.07
CA ASP A 201 -9.99 -16.53 10.88
C ASP A 201 -11.53 -16.59 10.99
N PRO A 202 -12.12 -17.78 11.29
CA PRO A 202 -13.55 -18.00 11.18
C PRO A 202 -14.34 -17.57 12.42
N LYS A 203 -13.69 -17.26 13.56
CA LYS A 203 -14.40 -17.03 14.81
C LYS A 203 -14.81 -15.56 14.95
N PRO A 204 -15.91 -15.23 15.66
CA PRO A 204 -16.23 -13.84 15.96
C PRO A 204 -15.10 -13.16 16.76
N PRO A 205 -14.85 -11.85 16.55
CA PRO A 205 -13.79 -11.14 17.26
C PRO A 205 -14.09 -11.05 18.77
N ARG A 206 -13.06 -11.24 19.60
CA ARG A 206 -13.15 -11.19 21.07
C ARG A 206 -12.53 -9.92 21.64
N VAL A 207 -11.53 -9.34 20.99
CA VAL A 207 -11.02 -8.00 21.32
C VAL A 207 -12.14 -6.96 21.20
N PRO A 208 -12.21 -5.89 22.00
CA PRO A 208 -13.17 -4.81 21.80
C PRO A 208 -12.86 -3.99 20.51
N PRO A 209 -13.81 -3.19 20.00
CA PRO A 209 -13.51 -2.26 18.92
C PRO A 209 -12.44 -1.24 19.34
N PRO A 210 -11.51 -0.84 18.45
CA PRO A 210 -10.53 0.18 18.77
C PRO A 210 -11.20 1.54 18.98
N LEU A 211 -10.71 2.32 19.95
CA LEU A 211 -11.07 3.73 20.04
C LEU A 211 -10.44 4.50 18.88
N PRO A 212 -11.07 5.59 18.41
CA PRO A 212 -10.43 6.50 17.48
C PRO A 212 -9.22 7.12 18.18
N GLU A 213 -8.12 7.32 17.44
CA GLU A 213 -6.87 7.91 17.96
C GLU A 213 -7.06 9.28 18.62
N GLY A 214 -8.20 9.94 18.38
CA GLY A 214 -8.56 11.24 18.95
C GLY A 214 -7.65 12.38 18.46
N ILE A 215 -6.73 12.09 17.53
CA ILE A 215 -5.79 13.06 17.02
C ILE A 215 -6.50 13.95 16.04
N ARG A 216 -6.68 15.19 16.44
CA ARG A 216 -6.99 16.27 15.52
C ARG A 216 -5.78 17.16 15.43
N PHE A 217 -5.00 16.98 14.38
CA PHE A 217 -4.07 18.01 13.99
C PHE A 217 -4.89 19.25 13.64
N LYS A 218 -4.61 20.39 14.27
CA LYS A 218 -5.17 21.68 13.86
C LYS A 218 -4.55 22.03 12.52
N GLY A 219 -5.11 21.46 11.46
CA GLY A 219 -4.62 21.73 10.12
C GLY A 219 -4.75 23.20 9.77
N LEU A 220 -4.02 23.60 8.75
CA LEU A 220 -4.09 24.93 8.18
C LEU A 220 -5.19 24.90 7.11
N PRO A 221 -6.39 25.44 7.37
CA PRO A 221 -7.51 25.31 6.44
C PRO A 221 -7.25 25.97 5.08
N ASP A 222 -6.35 26.96 5.05
CA ASP A 222 -6.18 27.86 3.90
C ASP A 222 -4.78 27.80 3.26
N ARG A 223 -3.85 26.98 3.78
CA ARG A 223 -2.50 26.85 3.19
C ARG A 223 -1.91 25.46 3.38
N LEU A 224 -0.97 25.11 2.50
CA LEU A 224 -0.10 23.96 2.68
C LEU A 224 1.00 24.31 3.69
N LEU A 225 1.48 23.30 4.40
CA LEU A 225 2.67 23.38 5.24
C LEU A 225 3.89 23.65 4.35
N ASP A 226 4.83 24.45 4.84
CA ASP A 226 6.12 24.59 4.19
C ASP A 226 7.02 23.36 4.47
N PRO A 227 8.09 23.15 3.69
CA PRO A 227 8.98 22.00 3.86
C PRO A 227 9.57 21.85 5.27
N GLU A 228 9.90 22.95 5.96
CA GLU A 228 10.50 22.91 7.30
C GLU A 228 9.48 22.42 8.34
N GLN A 229 8.23 22.89 8.25
CA GLN A 229 7.13 22.40 9.06
C GLN A 229 6.89 20.90 8.87
N VAL A 230 6.92 20.42 7.62
CA VAL A 230 6.74 19.00 7.29
C VAL A 230 7.83 18.14 7.92
N ILE A 231 9.10 18.56 7.82
CA ILE A 231 10.25 17.84 8.42
C ILE A 231 10.13 17.79 9.96
N SER A 232 9.73 18.89 10.58
CA SER A 232 9.53 18.95 12.02
C SER A 232 8.41 18.02 12.49
N LEU A 233 7.24 18.08 11.83
CA LEU A 233 6.06 17.28 12.15
C LEU A 233 6.28 15.80 11.86
N SER A 234 7.02 15.45 10.80
CA SER A 234 7.37 14.07 10.53
C SER A 234 8.25 13.47 11.62
N THR A 235 9.23 14.23 12.12
CA THR A 235 10.14 13.77 13.19
C THR A 235 9.36 13.54 14.49
N ALA A 236 8.51 14.51 14.87
CA ALA A 236 7.62 14.38 16.02
C ALA A 236 6.65 13.19 15.87
N SER A 237 6.21 12.89 14.65
CA SER A 237 5.36 11.73 14.38
C SER A 237 6.12 10.41 14.55
N MET A 238 7.38 10.30 14.12
CA MET A 238 8.18 9.10 14.35
C MET A 238 8.30 8.77 15.84
N GLU A 239 8.53 9.78 16.69
CA GLU A 239 8.56 9.61 18.15
C GLU A 239 7.18 9.24 18.73
N ARG A 240 6.13 9.90 18.24
CA ARG A 240 4.75 9.68 18.68
C ARG A 240 4.30 8.24 18.47
N TYR A 241 4.48 7.74 17.24
CA TYR A 241 4.17 6.36 16.87
C TYR A 241 5.29 5.39 17.31
N ARG A 242 6.28 5.85 18.07
CA ARG A 242 7.41 5.06 18.57
C ARG A 242 8.18 4.32 17.47
N LEU A 243 8.13 4.81 16.24
CA LEU A 243 8.88 4.29 15.11
C LEU A 243 10.38 4.56 15.31
N ASP A 244 10.74 5.56 16.11
CA ASP A 244 12.10 5.78 16.61
C ASP A 244 12.65 4.65 17.51
N LYS A 245 11.78 3.73 17.96
CA LYS A 245 12.12 2.59 18.82
C LYS A 245 11.90 1.25 18.14
N ASP A 246 11.26 1.23 16.98
CA ASP A 246 11.12 0.02 16.18
C ASP A 246 12.48 -0.43 15.67
N GLU A 247 12.82 -1.70 15.84
CA GLU A 247 14.14 -2.24 15.52
C GLU A 247 14.52 -2.15 14.03
N ARG A 248 13.52 -2.03 13.14
CA ARG A 248 13.73 -1.90 11.69
C ARG A 248 13.87 -0.43 11.28
N VAL A 249 13.16 0.47 11.94
CA VAL A 249 13.10 1.89 11.60
C VAL A 249 14.19 2.70 12.32
N ALA A 250 14.41 2.43 13.62
CA ALA A 250 15.35 3.18 14.45
C ALA A 250 16.78 3.27 13.88
N PRO A 251 17.38 2.19 13.32
CA PRO A 251 18.71 2.27 12.73
C PRO A 251 18.79 3.23 11.53
N ILE A 252 17.70 3.39 10.78
CA ILE A 252 17.62 4.31 9.65
C ILE A 252 17.53 5.74 10.17
N LEU A 253 16.62 6.00 11.11
CA LEU A 253 16.42 7.35 11.67
C LEU A 253 17.67 7.91 12.37
N GLN A 254 18.52 7.04 12.93
CA GLN A 254 19.78 7.45 13.56
C GLN A 254 20.91 7.77 12.56
N LYS A 255 20.93 7.10 11.40
CA LYS A 255 22.05 7.16 10.44
C LYS A 255 21.78 8.09 9.27
N ASP A 256 20.55 8.09 8.79
CA ASP A 256 20.14 8.75 7.57
C ASP A 256 19.65 10.18 7.85
N ARG A 257 19.65 11.00 6.81
CA ARG A 257 19.22 12.39 6.86
C ARG A 257 17.89 12.54 6.16
N VAL A 258 17.03 13.37 6.72
CA VAL A 258 15.80 13.80 6.08
C VAL A 258 16.15 14.57 4.80
N GLY A 259 15.61 14.13 3.67
CA GLY A 259 15.75 14.77 2.36
C GLY A 259 14.69 15.84 2.10
N GLU A 260 14.61 16.32 0.86
CA GLU A 260 13.66 17.36 0.47
C GLU A 260 12.21 16.80 0.33
N PRO A 261 11.23 17.34 1.07
CA PRO A 261 9.83 16.93 0.91
C PRO A 261 9.32 17.15 -0.52
N GLN A 262 8.71 16.12 -1.10
CA GLN A 262 8.10 16.18 -2.43
C GLN A 262 6.58 16.30 -2.29
N LEU A 263 5.99 17.40 -2.73
CA LEU A 263 4.54 17.61 -2.69
C LEU A 263 3.84 16.75 -3.75
N VAL A 264 2.77 16.08 -3.34
CA VAL A 264 1.92 15.24 -4.17
C VAL A 264 0.46 15.68 -4.05
N LEU A 265 -0.20 15.84 -5.20
CA LEU A 265 -1.64 16.06 -5.33
C LEU A 265 -2.35 14.71 -5.52
N ARG A 266 -3.43 14.48 -4.77
CA ARG A 266 -4.33 13.37 -5.04
C ARG A 266 -5.26 13.67 -6.21
N LEU A 267 -5.34 12.76 -7.16
CA LEU A 267 -6.22 12.86 -8.33
C LEU A 267 -7.59 12.23 -8.11
N ASP A 268 -7.74 11.41 -7.06
CA ASP A 268 -8.99 10.75 -6.69
C ASP A 268 -9.78 11.50 -5.60
N GLN A 269 -9.13 12.44 -4.90
CA GLN A 269 -9.74 13.26 -3.85
C GLN A 269 -9.50 14.75 -4.15
N PRO A 270 -10.55 15.58 -4.19
CA PRO A 270 -10.40 17.00 -4.51
C PRO A 270 -9.60 17.71 -3.42
N ASN A 271 -8.71 18.62 -3.83
CA ASN A 271 -7.95 19.51 -2.93
C ASN A 271 -7.20 18.77 -1.80
N THR A 272 -6.79 17.52 -2.04
CA THR A 272 -6.08 16.70 -1.06
C THR A 272 -4.62 16.55 -1.48
N TYR A 273 -3.71 16.87 -0.57
CA TYR A 273 -2.28 16.92 -0.83
C TYR A 273 -1.52 16.22 0.29
N TYR A 274 -0.41 15.59 -0.05
CA TYR A 274 0.52 15.04 0.93
C TYR A 274 1.96 15.27 0.48
N TYR A 275 2.88 15.22 1.42
CA TYR A 275 4.31 15.17 1.15
C TYR A 275 4.81 13.75 1.23
N ILE A 276 5.70 13.39 0.32
CA ILE A 276 6.61 12.26 0.50
C ILE A 276 7.94 12.83 0.99
N LEU A 277 8.40 12.29 2.10
CA LEU A 277 9.63 12.73 2.74
C LEU A 277 10.64 11.56 2.75
N PRO A 278 11.69 11.62 1.93
CA PRO A 278 12.70 10.56 1.91
C PRO A 278 13.71 10.72 3.06
N TRP A 279 14.11 9.61 3.68
CA TRP A 279 15.32 9.51 4.50
C TRP A 279 16.42 8.90 3.64
N THR A 280 17.53 9.62 3.55
CA THR A 280 18.62 9.30 2.65
C THR A 280 19.93 9.08 3.38
N THR A 281 20.70 8.10 2.93
CA THR A 281 22.08 7.89 3.36
C THR A 281 22.96 9.08 2.96
N LYS A 282 24.19 9.14 3.48
CA LYS A 282 25.16 10.20 3.10
C LYS A 282 25.48 10.22 1.60
N GLU A 283 25.37 9.06 0.95
CA GLU A 283 25.58 8.86 -0.48
C GLU A 283 24.33 9.22 -1.32
N GLY A 284 23.24 9.64 -0.67
CA GLY A 284 21.98 10.05 -1.30
C GLY A 284 21.03 8.91 -1.64
N ALA A 285 21.28 7.70 -1.12
CA ALA A 285 20.39 6.56 -1.33
C ALA A 285 19.18 6.63 -0.40
N THR A 286 17.96 6.40 -0.89
CA THR A 286 16.76 6.41 -0.05
C THR A 286 16.60 5.07 0.67
N SER A 287 16.47 5.11 2.00
CA SER A 287 16.26 3.93 2.86
C SER A 287 14.83 3.84 3.40
N LEU A 288 14.13 4.97 3.47
CA LEU A 288 12.79 5.08 4.02
C LEU A 288 12.08 6.27 3.38
N THR A 289 10.77 6.17 3.21
CA THR A 289 9.91 7.30 2.83
C THR A 289 8.75 7.42 3.81
N ALA A 290 8.42 8.64 4.22
CA ALA A 290 7.25 8.92 5.05
C ALA A 290 6.23 9.75 4.27
N GLN A 291 4.95 9.48 4.51
CA GLN A 291 3.84 10.23 3.97
C GLN A 291 3.25 11.13 5.06
N ILE A 292 3.21 12.43 4.80
CA ILE A 292 2.65 13.44 5.72
C ILE A 292 1.54 14.21 5.00
N ASP A 293 0.37 14.33 5.58
CA ASP A 293 -0.70 15.17 5.05
C ASP A 293 -0.23 16.64 4.96
N ALA A 294 -0.35 17.25 3.79
CA ALA A 294 0.28 18.53 3.50
C ALA A 294 -0.43 19.73 4.15
N ARG A 295 -1.63 19.56 4.71
CA ARG A 295 -2.41 20.63 5.35
C ARG A 295 -2.39 20.53 6.86
N SER A 296 -2.49 19.31 7.38
CA SER A 296 -2.60 19.01 8.79
C SER A 296 -1.28 18.62 9.42
N GLY A 297 -0.34 18.09 8.63
CA GLY A 297 0.88 17.49 9.15
C GLY A 297 0.65 16.13 9.80
N ALA A 298 -0.55 15.55 9.62
CA ALA A 298 -0.84 14.21 10.07
C ALA A 298 0.08 13.21 9.38
N PHE A 299 0.65 12.31 10.16
CA PHE A 299 1.42 11.21 9.62
C PHE A 299 0.48 10.13 9.08
N ASN A 300 0.69 9.77 7.82
CA ASN A 300 -0.16 8.83 7.11
C ASN A 300 0.47 7.44 7.07
N SER A 301 1.70 7.33 6.55
CA SER A 301 2.40 6.06 6.43
C SER A 301 3.92 6.21 6.34
N LEU A 302 4.62 5.09 6.50
CA LEU A 302 6.05 4.97 6.31
C LEU A 302 6.37 3.69 5.56
N GLN A 303 7.17 3.78 4.52
CA GLN A 303 7.65 2.66 3.74
C GLN A 303 9.16 2.47 3.93
N LEU A 304 9.56 1.26 4.32
CA LEU A 304 10.95 0.83 4.45
C LEU A 304 11.50 0.32 3.11
N ARG A 305 12.81 0.49 2.91
CA ARG A 305 13.57 -0.15 1.82
C ARG A 305 14.49 -1.19 2.42
N GLU A 306 14.38 -2.44 1.96
CA GLU A 306 15.28 -3.50 2.40
C GLU A 306 16.74 -3.23 2.00
N LYS A 307 16.92 -2.61 0.82
CA LYS A 307 18.21 -2.11 0.33
C LYS A 307 18.06 -0.67 -0.09
N SER A 308 18.91 0.21 0.46
CA SER A 308 18.92 1.63 0.08
C SER A 308 19.15 1.75 -1.43
N LYS A 309 18.30 2.52 -2.12
CA LYS A 309 18.43 2.75 -3.56
C LYS A 309 19.08 4.09 -3.81
N SER A 310 20.18 4.10 -4.57
CA SER A 310 20.97 5.31 -4.83
C SER A 310 20.16 6.47 -5.40
N ARG A 311 19.04 6.21 -6.10
CA ARG A 311 18.07 7.21 -6.58
C ARG A 311 16.67 6.59 -6.72
N GLU A 312 15.82 6.80 -5.73
CA GLU A 312 14.43 6.34 -5.79
C GLU A 312 13.54 7.26 -6.64
N PHE A 313 13.77 8.56 -6.53
CA PHE A 313 13.02 9.58 -7.27
C PHE A 313 13.87 10.09 -8.43
N LEU A 314 13.37 9.96 -9.65
CA LEU A 314 13.89 10.72 -10.77
C LEU A 314 13.88 12.20 -10.44
N SER A 315 14.92 12.95 -10.79
CA SER A 315 14.81 14.40 -10.82
C SER A 315 13.82 14.85 -11.90
N LYS A 316 13.24 16.05 -11.76
CA LYS A 316 12.40 16.67 -12.80
C LYS A 316 13.06 16.65 -14.19
N LYS A 317 14.38 16.91 -14.26
CA LYS A 317 15.16 16.86 -15.50
C LYS A 317 15.20 15.45 -16.10
N GLN A 318 15.37 14.42 -15.28
CA GLN A 318 15.36 13.03 -15.75
C GLN A 318 13.95 12.60 -16.19
N ALA A 319 12.91 13.02 -15.49
CA ALA A 319 11.53 12.76 -15.91
C ALA A 319 11.22 13.41 -17.27
N ILE A 320 11.63 14.66 -17.50
CA ILE A 320 11.53 15.34 -18.80
C ILE A 320 12.24 14.52 -19.89
N ALA A 321 13.45 14.05 -19.62
CA ALA A 321 14.22 13.25 -20.57
C ALA A 321 13.57 11.90 -20.94
N ARG A 322 12.66 11.37 -20.10
CA ARG A 322 11.87 10.17 -20.44
C ARG A 322 10.74 10.44 -21.44
N VAL A 323 10.33 11.69 -21.58
CA VAL A 323 9.17 12.08 -22.40
C VAL A 323 9.60 12.81 -23.67
N GLU A 324 10.65 13.62 -23.60
CA GLU A 324 11.13 14.39 -24.74
C GLU A 324 11.52 13.51 -25.94
N LYS A 325 11.07 13.94 -27.13
CA LYS A 325 11.29 13.29 -28.43
C LYS A 325 10.74 11.87 -28.54
N GLN A 326 9.99 11.40 -27.55
CA GLN A 326 9.29 10.11 -27.61
C GLN A 326 7.93 10.26 -28.28
N ARG A 327 7.50 9.19 -28.96
CA ARG A 327 6.17 9.07 -29.57
C ARG A 327 5.27 8.27 -28.63
N PHE A 328 4.15 8.85 -28.24
CA PHE A 328 3.16 8.20 -27.37
C PHE A 328 1.85 7.99 -28.13
N THR A 329 1.40 6.74 -28.19
CA THR A 329 0.07 6.40 -28.71
C THR A 329 -0.95 6.50 -27.60
N MET A 330 -1.88 7.44 -27.71
CA MET A 330 -2.92 7.68 -26.72
C MET A 330 -4.06 6.67 -26.90
N LEU A 331 -4.17 5.68 -26.02
CA LEU A 331 -5.11 4.56 -26.15
C LEU A 331 -6.56 5.00 -26.39
N LYS A 332 -7.05 5.96 -25.62
CA LYS A 332 -8.46 6.44 -25.70
C LYS A 332 -8.78 7.24 -26.96
N ARG A 333 -7.80 7.94 -27.54
CA ARG A 333 -7.99 8.85 -28.67
C ARG A 333 -7.43 8.34 -29.98
N ARG A 334 -6.72 7.20 -29.96
CA ARG A 334 -6.05 6.57 -31.10
C ARG A 334 -5.20 7.55 -31.91
N ARG A 335 -4.54 8.49 -31.22
CA ARG A 335 -3.64 9.47 -31.82
C ARG A 335 -2.24 9.37 -31.23
N THR A 336 -1.25 9.74 -32.02
CA THR A 336 0.15 9.79 -31.59
C THR A 336 0.52 11.22 -31.26
N ILE A 337 1.11 11.44 -30.10
CA ILE A 337 1.69 12.72 -29.70
C ILE A 337 3.20 12.63 -29.55
N VAL A 338 3.87 13.77 -29.70
CA VAL A 338 5.32 13.92 -29.50
C VAL A 338 5.54 15.13 -28.61
N PHE A 339 6.32 14.93 -27.55
CA PHE A 339 6.75 16.01 -26.67
C PHE A 339 8.07 16.58 -27.19
N TYR A 340 8.09 17.87 -27.52
CA TYR A 340 9.29 18.55 -28.04
C TYR A 340 10.02 19.30 -26.93
N PRO A 341 11.36 19.44 -27.03
CA PRO A 341 12.13 20.28 -26.12
C PRO A 341 11.59 21.72 -26.08
N GLY A 342 11.56 22.32 -24.90
CA GLY A 342 11.10 23.70 -24.68
C GLY A 342 9.59 23.86 -24.48
N VAL A 343 8.77 22.92 -24.95
CA VAL A 343 7.31 22.90 -24.68
C VAL A 343 6.96 21.90 -23.57
N THR A 344 7.86 20.94 -23.32
CA THR A 344 7.65 19.87 -22.34
C THR A 344 7.98 20.37 -20.93
N GLN A 345 6.96 20.66 -20.14
CA GLN A 345 7.11 20.95 -18.71
C GLN A 345 6.12 20.07 -17.93
N PRO A 346 6.59 19.33 -16.90
CA PRO A 346 5.66 18.67 -16.01
C PRO A 346 4.97 19.71 -15.13
N VAL A 347 3.76 19.37 -14.67
CA VAL A 347 3.09 20.07 -13.58
C VAL A 347 4.07 20.20 -12.40
N PRO A 348 4.13 21.35 -11.70
CA PRO A 348 5.11 21.57 -10.64
C PRO A 348 5.03 20.56 -9.48
N THR A 349 3.85 19.97 -9.27
CA THR A 349 3.55 19.03 -8.20
C THR A 349 3.47 17.62 -8.77
N LEU A 350 3.95 16.63 -8.00
CA LEU A 350 3.70 15.23 -8.31
C LEU A 350 2.20 14.94 -8.16
N VAL A 351 1.72 13.89 -8.81
CA VAL A 351 0.33 13.47 -8.73
C VAL A 351 0.22 12.01 -8.39
N TRP A 352 -0.84 11.60 -7.69
CA TRP A 352 -1.10 10.21 -7.40
C TRP A 352 -2.59 9.92 -7.24
N ARG A 353 -2.97 8.68 -7.53
CA ARG A 353 -4.24 8.06 -7.12
C ARG A 353 -4.05 6.55 -7.10
N PRO A 354 -4.89 5.79 -6.37
CA PRO A 354 -4.92 4.35 -6.53
C PRO A 354 -5.22 3.97 -7.99
N CYS A 355 -4.30 3.26 -8.63
CA CYS A 355 -4.42 2.73 -9.98
C CYS A 355 -3.47 1.54 -10.20
N TRP A 356 -3.65 0.78 -11.29
CA TRP A 356 -2.78 -0.37 -11.60
C TRP A 356 -1.31 0.03 -11.75
N GLU A 357 -1.08 1.22 -12.30
CA GLU A 357 0.24 1.80 -12.50
C GLU A 357 0.84 2.29 -11.18
N SER A 358 0.08 2.40 -10.10
CA SER A 358 0.62 2.68 -8.76
C SER A 358 -0.42 2.39 -7.67
N TRP A 359 -0.28 1.24 -7.01
CA TRP A 359 -1.02 0.92 -5.79
C TRP A 359 -0.33 1.40 -4.51
N SER A 360 0.71 2.22 -4.62
CA SER A 360 1.45 2.77 -3.49
C SER A 360 1.54 4.29 -3.58
N PRO A 361 1.09 5.04 -2.54
CA PRO A 361 1.21 6.50 -2.51
C PRO A 361 2.66 6.98 -2.51
N HIS A 362 3.61 6.10 -2.20
CA HIS A 362 5.05 6.38 -2.24
C HIS A 362 5.63 6.32 -3.66
N LEU A 363 4.83 5.91 -4.65
CA LEU A 363 5.19 5.94 -6.06
C LEU A 363 4.25 6.86 -6.87
N PRO A 364 4.34 8.18 -6.67
CA PRO A 364 3.56 9.14 -7.44
C PRO A 364 4.15 9.32 -8.85
N PHE A 365 3.55 10.23 -9.61
CA PHE A 365 3.89 10.49 -11.00
C PHE A 365 4.22 11.96 -11.23
N TYR A 366 5.20 12.21 -12.11
CA TYR A 366 5.29 13.45 -12.86
C TYR A 366 4.19 13.47 -13.92
N GLN A 367 3.40 14.55 -13.97
CA GLN A 367 2.35 14.72 -14.97
C GLN A 367 2.78 15.68 -16.07
N PHE A 368 2.74 15.24 -17.32
CA PHE A 368 3.04 16.04 -18.51
C PHE A 368 1.75 16.23 -19.32
N THR A 369 1.45 17.46 -19.72
CA THR A 369 0.25 17.77 -20.50
C THR A 369 0.59 18.41 -21.84
N LEU A 370 -0.13 18.02 -22.89
CA LEU A 370 -0.06 18.63 -24.22
C LEU A 370 -1.49 18.81 -24.75
N GLY A 371 -2.02 20.03 -24.62
CA GLY A 371 -3.45 20.27 -24.78
C GLY A 371 -4.24 19.40 -23.79
N ASN A 372 -5.15 18.57 -24.31
CA ASN A 372 -5.96 17.67 -23.49
C ASN A 372 -5.35 16.29 -23.26
N ASP A 373 -4.15 15.99 -23.78
CA ASP A 373 -3.49 14.70 -23.53
C ASP A 373 -2.58 14.79 -22.31
N THR A 374 -2.42 13.65 -21.63
CA THR A 374 -1.59 13.55 -20.43
C THR A 374 -0.72 12.31 -20.50
N VAL A 375 0.56 12.46 -20.18
CA VAL A 375 1.52 11.37 -19.98
C VAL A 375 2.03 11.46 -18.54
N TYR A 376 2.14 10.31 -17.89
CA TYR A 376 2.60 10.17 -16.52
C TYR A 376 3.95 9.47 -16.52
N VAL A 377 4.92 10.00 -15.77
CA VAL A 377 6.18 9.32 -15.49
C VAL A 377 6.22 9.03 -14.01
N ARG A 378 6.11 7.77 -13.61
CA ARG A 378 6.23 7.39 -12.20
C ARG A 378 7.64 7.71 -11.71
N VAL A 379 7.80 7.95 -10.42
CA VAL A 379 9.07 8.42 -9.84
C VAL A 379 10.26 7.48 -10.07
N ASP A 380 10.02 6.20 -10.39
CA ASP A 380 11.03 5.22 -10.81
C ASP A 380 11.39 5.25 -12.31
N GLY A 381 10.69 6.07 -13.09
CA GLY A 381 10.91 6.29 -14.52
C GLY A 381 10.06 5.48 -15.48
N GLN A 382 9.09 4.69 -14.99
CA GLN A 382 8.09 4.07 -15.86
C GLN A 382 7.15 5.13 -16.45
N VAL A 383 6.76 4.95 -17.72
CA VAL A 383 5.97 5.94 -18.47
C VAL A 383 4.62 5.35 -18.84
N PHE A 384 3.55 6.09 -18.57
CA PHE A 384 2.17 5.68 -18.78
C PHE A 384 1.40 6.74 -19.55
N THR A 385 0.50 6.32 -20.44
CA THR A 385 -0.39 7.23 -21.17
C THR A 385 -1.78 7.34 -20.52
N GLU A 386 -2.03 6.54 -19.49
CA GLU A 386 -3.22 6.59 -18.65
C GLU A 386 -2.96 6.01 -17.26
N LEU A 387 -3.89 6.27 -16.34
CA LEU A 387 -3.94 5.64 -15.02
C LEU A 387 -5.22 4.79 -14.94
N THR A 388 -5.06 3.48 -14.85
CA THR A 388 -6.13 2.47 -14.87
C THR A 388 -6.76 2.34 -13.49
N THR A 389 -8.01 2.74 -13.40
CA THR A 389 -8.78 2.86 -12.13
C THR A 389 -9.99 1.95 -12.11
N LYS A 390 -10.13 1.10 -13.14
CA LYS A 390 -11.23 0.18 -13.32
C LYS A 390 -10.66 -1.24 -13.27
N GLY A 391 -10.68 -1.82 -12.08
CA GLY A 391 -10.28 -3.20 -11.83
C GLY A 391 -10.68 -3.56 -10.41
N ARG A 392 -11.21 -4.78 -10.21
CA ARG A 392 -11.61 -5.26 -8.88
C ARG A 392 -10.77 -6.48 -8.51
N GLY A 393 -10.11 -6.39 -7.35
CA GLY A 393 -9.18 -7.38 -6.85
C GLY A 393 -7.92 -7.60 -7.72
N ALA A 394 -7.38 -6.53 -8.31
CA ALA A 394 -6.20 -6.50 -9.21
C ALA A 394 -4.93 -5.97 -8.53
#